data_AF-A1ZH91-F1
#
_entry.id   AF-A1ZH91-F1
#
_cell.length_a   1.000
_cell.length_b   1.000
_cell.length_c   1.000
_cell.angle_alpha   90.00
_cell.angle_beta   90.00
_cell.angle_gamma   90.00
#
_symmetry.space_group_name_H-M   'P 1'
#
loop_
_entity.id
_entity.type
_entity.pdbx_description
1 polymer ?
#
loop_
_entity_poly.entity_id
_entity_poly.type
_entity_poly.pdbx_seq_one_letter_code
_entity_poly.pdbx_strand_id
1 'polypeptide(L)'
;MVLLTKNCNFAAQNIRTTTMKIRNIIAGLLLVVCFQGKPLANAAMPGFWDVGAGINFIPFFAKDSVHLDKIQMQSELVTIMLYPGFAVVKGEYQMYNHSDAAINLTTGYPINSGFMNKAAYSVQMSDLYGLQVKIDGKNATVKRASSANVEAYHHKTLDHTDNWYIWEAAYAPQKVTQLTVYFIVNTNTAQLRKGYNADYHNGFSYLLESGRAWAKNIGKGRIYVHLMDTLKVQSVQGVYPFKTFKTDGNQQMVYDFADLEPTENSNVVIRYSKKLDNFDFNKVLQTAQGYFKKIDALKGDMLNTAEWKTVQATDFNIYSKNGGILVIFPLIMAYLIPILIVAFAVIMWYKYKRKKARQ
;
A
#
# COMPACT_ATOMS: atom_id res chain seq x y z
N MET A 1 -67.30 -65.34 -27.85
CA MET A 1 -67.46 -65.80 -26.45
C MET A 1 -66.06 -65.84 -25.83
N VAL A 2 -65.72 -65.22 -24.69
CA VAL A 2 -66.35 -64.15 -23.88
C VAL A 2 -65.33 -63.66 -22.80
N LEU A 3 -65.22 -62.34 -22.53
CA LEU A 3 -64.47 -61.66 -21.40
C LEU A 3 -62.93 -61.90 -21.29
N LEU A 4 -62.02 -60.98 -20.86
CA LEU A 4 -61.81 -60.10 -19.66
C LEU A 4 -61.40 -60.88 -18.37
N THR A 5 -60.43 -60.48 -17.53
CA THR A 5 -59.55 -59.27 -17.33
C THR A 5 -58.04 -59.61 -17.48
N LYS A 6 -56.97 -58.78 -17.33
CA LYS A 6 -56.64 -57.36 -16.93
C LYS A 6 -56.13 -57.08 -15.48
N ASN A 7 -54.87 -56.61 -15.36
CA ASN A 7 -54.14 -56.04 -14.17
C ASN A 7 -53.78 -57.01 -13.00
N CYS A 8 -52.85 -56.74 -12.07
CA CYS A 8 -52.07 -55.51 -11.74
C CYS A 8 -50.68 -55.84 -11.14
N ASN A 9 -49.69 -54.94 -11.24
CA ASN A 9 -48.42 -55.04 -10.49
C ASN A 9 -47.75 -53.66 -10.32
N PHE A 10 -47.80 -53.03 -9.13
CA PHE A 10 -47.38 -51.62 -8.98
C PHE A 10 -46.97 -51.20 -7.54
N ALA A 11 -45.85 -51.72 -7.02
CA ALA A 11 -45.44 -51.48 -5.62
C ALA A 11 -43.92 -51.35 -5.37
N ALA A 12 -43.16 -50.60 -6.20
CA ALA A 12 -41.69 -50.51 -6.05
C ALA A 12 -41.01 -49.12 -6.25
N GLN A 13 -41.66 -48.13 -6.86
CA GLN A 13 -40.94 -46.94 -7.39
C GLN A 13 -40.86 -45.69 -6.49
N ASN A 14 -41.62 -45.58 -5.40
CA ASN A 14 -41.86 -44.29 -4.72
C ASN A 14 -40.85 -43.88 -3.62
N ILE A 15 -39.83 -44.70 -3.32
CA ILE A 15 -38.93 -44.46 -2.17
C ILE A 15 -37.65 -43.70 -2.56
N ARG A 16 -37.05 -43.97 -3.74
CA ARG A 16 -35.74 -43.38 -4.15
C ARG A 16 -35.78 -41.90 -4.54
N THR A 17 -36.92 -41.35 -4.91
CA THR A 17 -37.05 -39.96 -5.40
C THR A 17 -37.20 -38.91 -4.29
N THR A 18 -37.55 -39.33 -3.06
CA THR A 18 -37.86 -38.41 -1.95
C THR A 18 -36.61 -37.95 -1.19
N THR A 19 -35.63 -38.83 -0.96
CA THR A 19 -34.39 -38.52 -0.24
C THR A 19 -33.49 -37.54 -1.00
N MET A 20 -33.45 -37.63 -2.33
CA MET A 20 -32.58 -36.79 -3.16
C MET A 20 -32.97 -35.30 -3.11
N LYS A 21 -34.28 -35.00 -3.07
CA LYS A 21 -34.79 -33.61 -2.99
C LYS A 21 -34.53 -32.93 -1.64
N ILE A 22 -34.41 -33.70 -0.55
CA ILE A 22 -34.20 -33.16 0.80
C ILE A 22 -32.77 -32.64 0.97
N ARG A 23 -31.74 -33.32 0.44
CA ARG A 23 -30.34 -32.84 0.50
C ARG A 23 -30.18 -31.46 -0.13
N ASN A 24 -30.81 -31.22 -1.29
CA ASN A 24 -30.71 -29.94 -2.00
C ASN A 24 -31.42 -28.80 -1.26
N ILE A 25 -32.52 -29.07 -0.57
CA ILE A 25 -33.23 -28.08 0.25
C ILE A 25 -32.42 -27.73 1.51
N ILE A 26 -31.76 -28.71 2.15
CA ILE A 26 -30.89 -28.48 3.31
C ILE A 26 -29.64 -27.67 2.89
N ALA A 27 -29.04 -27.98 1.74
CA ALA A 27 -27.92 -27.19 1.19
C ALA A 27 -28.31 -25.73 0.93
N GLY A 28 -29.51 -25.48 0.37
CA GLY A 28 -30.02 -24.12 0.17
C GLY A 28 -30.29 -23.36 1.48
N LEU A 29 -30.80 -24.04 2.53
CA LEU A 29 -31.06 -23.41 3.83
C LEU A 29 -29.79 -23.06 4.59
N LEU A 30 -28.76 -23.92 4.55
CA LEU A 30 -27.44 -23.63 5.12
C LEU A 30 -26.82 -22.37 4.48
N LEU A 31 -26.94 -22.24 3.16
CA LEU A 31 -26.46 -21.07 2.41
C LEU A 31 -27.10 -19.75 2.88
N VAL A 32 -28.39 -19.74 3.24
CA VAL A 32 -29.08 -18.53 3.72
C VAL A 32 -28.70 -18.17 5.16
N VAL A 33 -28.46 -19.15 6.04
CA VAL A 33 -28.04 -18.88 7.42
C VAL A 33 -26.63 -18.26 7.49
N CYS A 34 -25.76 -18.58 6.54
CA CYS A 34 -24.44 -17.95 6.40
C CYS A 34 -24.48 -16.43 6.08
N PHE A 35 -25.62 -15.86 5.71
CA PHE A 35 -25.76 -14.43 5.37
C PHE A 35 -26.33 -13.55 6.49
N GLN A 36 -26.29 -13.97 7.76
CA GLN A 36 -26.40 -13.04 8.91
C GLN A 36 -25.12 -12.22 9.14
N GLY A 37 -24.43 -11.83 8.07
CA GLY A 37 -23.39 -10.81 8.13
C GLY A 37 -24.02 -9.48 8.50
N LYS A 38 -23.55 -8.87 9.60
CA LYS A 38 -23.93 -7.48 9.94
C LYS A 38 -23.69 -6.59 8.72
N PRO A 39 -24.57 -5.63 8.38
CA PRO A 39 -24.32 -4.66 7.33
C PRO A 39 -23.27 -3.63 7.80
N LEU A 40 -22.04 -4.10 7.99
CA LEU A 40 -20.84 -3.27 7.96
C LEU A 40 -20.69 -2.78 6.52
N ALA A 41 -21.43 -1.73 6.22
CA ALA A 41 -21.10 -0.83 5.12
C ALA A 41 -19.76 -0.19 5.45
N ASN A 42 -18.67 -0.94 5.20
CA ASN A 42 -17.32 -0.42 5.18
C ASN A 42 -17.30 0.65 4.11
N ALA A 43 -17.54 1.89 4.51
CA ALA A 43 -17.44 3.09 3.70
C ALA A 43 -15.97 3.21 3.30
N ALA A 44 -15.62 2.48 2.24
CA ALA A 44 -14.26 2.24 1.85
C ALA A 44 -13.60 3.58 1.57
N MET A 45 -12.74 4.00 2.49
CA MET A 45 -12.10 5.30 2.42
C MET A 45 -11.39 5.38 1.07
N PRO A 46 -11.54 6.50 0.33
CA PRO A 46 -10.74 6.69 -0.86
C PRO A 46 -9.26 6.49 -0.54
N GLY A 47 -8.43 6.16 -1.54
CA GLY A 47 -6.98 6.27 -1.38
C GLY A 47 -6.08 5.50 -2.34
N PHE A 48 -4.78 5.80 -2.29
CA PHE A 48 -3.69 5.20 -3.07
C PHE A 48 -3.14 3.90 -2.43
N TRP A 49 -3.97 2.87 -2.37
CA TRP A 49 -3.56 1.57 -1.87
C TRP A 49 -2.44 0.97 -2.77
N ASP A 50 -1.43 0.36 -2.17
CA ASP A 50 -0.31 -0.37 -2.82
C ASP A 50 0.73 0.48 -3.61
N VAL A 51 1.16 1.62 -3.05
CA VAL A 51 2.22 2.51 -3.54
C VAL A 51 3.49 2.36 -2.70
N GLY A 52 4.63 2.02 -3.32
CA GLY A 52 5.90 1.86 -2.60
C GLY A 52 6.50 3.14 -1.98
N ALA A 53 7.47 2.93 -1.10
CA ALA A 53 8.50 3.88 -0.60
C ALA A 53 8.08 5.03 0.32
N GLY A 54 6.90 5.01 0.93
CA GLY A 54 6.57 5.85 2.09
C GLY A 54 7.40 5.49 3.35
N ILE A 55 8.72 5.63 3.28
CA ILE A 55 9.64 5.16 4.30
C ILE A 55 9.74 6.11 5.48
N ASN A 56 9.25 5.66 6.64
CA ASN A 56 9.49 6.35 7.90
C ASN A 56 10.95 6.15 8.35
N PHE A 57 11.78 7.17 8.21
CA PHE A 57 13.14 7.20 8.76
C PHE A 57 13.08 7.58 10.25
N ILE A 58 12.98 6.61 11.14
CA ILE A 58 12.90 6.83 12.59
C ILE A 58 13.87 5.93 13.35
N PRO A 59 14.40 6.35 14.52
CA PRO A 59 15.04 5.44 15.43
C PRO A 59 13.99 4.54 16.07
N PHE A 60 14.32 3.26 16.17
CA PHE A 60 13.32 2.20 16.22
C PHE A 60 12.91 1.83 17.67
N PHE A 61 13.78 2.07 18.65
CA PHE A 61 13.59 1.58 20.02
C PHE A 61 13.19 2.65 21.03
N ALA A 62 12.33 2.28 21.99
CA ALA A 62 11.95 3.13 23.11
C ALA A 62 13.15 3.57 23.98
N LYS A 63 14.18 2.70 24.13
CA LYS A 63 15.45 3.06 24.80
C LYS A 63 16.22 4.17 24.09
N ASP A 64 16.06 4.29 22.77
CA ASP A 64 16.75 5.27 21.93
C ASP A 64 15.96 6.60 21.88
N SER A 65 14.71 6.62 22.37
CA SER A 65 13.85 7.82 22.39
C SER A 65 14.42 8.98 23.22
N VAL A 66 15.23 8.69 24.24
CA VAL A 66 15.89 9.69 25.11
C VAL A 66 17.00 10.50 24.41
N HIS A 67 17.23 10.22 23.12
CA HIS A 67 18.19 10.90 22.26
C HIS A 67 17.57 11.60 21.04
N LEU A 68 16.24 11.54 20.87
CA LEU A 68 15.53 12.13 19.72
C LEU A 68 15.73 13.65 19.61
N ASP A 69 15.68 14.32 20.75
CA ASP A 69 15.91 15.76 20.94
C ASP A 69 17.36 16.21 20.65
N LYS A 70 18.29 15.26 20.43
CA LYS A 70 19.73 15.51 20.29
C LYS A 70 20.29 15.26 18.89
N ILE A 71 19.66 14.41 18.06
CA ILE A 71 20.11 14.16 16.68
C ILE A 71 19.22 14.90 15.67
N GLN A 72 19.77 15.88 14.94
CA GLN A 72 19.06 16.65 13.90
C GLN A 72 19.42 16.18 12.49
N MET A 73 18.43 16.10 11.59
CA MET A 73 18.68 16.04 10.14
C MET A 73 19.04 17.43 9.60
N GLN A 74 20.33 17.75 9.46
CA GLN A 74 20.76 19.05 8.94
C GLN A 74 20.51 19.20 7.44
N SER A 75 20.67 18.13 6.67
CA SER A 75 20.24 18.12 5.28
C SER A 75 19.91 16.74 4.71
N GLU A 76 19.06 16.74 3.69
CA GLU A 76 18.55 15.56 2.99
C GLU A 76 18.68 15.71 1.45
N LEU A 77 19.16 14.67 0.77
CA LEU A 77 19.04 14.51 -0.68
C LEU A 77 18.41 13.16 -0.98
N VAL A 78 17.23 13.16 -1.60
CA VAL A 78 16.54 11.94 -2.04
C VAL A 78 16.57 11.90 -3.55
N THR A 79 17.45 11.07 -4.11
CA THR A 79 17.47 10.80 -5.55
C THR A 79 16.60 9.58 -5.85
N ILE A 80 15.71 9.70 -6.83
CA ILE A 80 14.75 8.67 -7.24
C ILE A 80 14.92 8.46 -8.75
N MET A 81 15.34 7.26 -9.17
CA MET A 81 15.16 6.81 -10.55
C MET A 81 13.80 6.13 -10.65
N LEU A 82 12.86 6.79 -11.33
CA LEU A 82 11.49 6.32 -11.49
C LEU A 82 11.37 5.59 -12.83
N TYR A 83 11.00 4.30 -12.80
CA TYR A 83 10.85 3.44 -13.97
C TYR A 83 9.39 3.02 -14.17
N PRO A 84 9.01 2.55 -15.37
CA PRO A 84 7.76 1.81 -15.56
C PRO A 84 7.71 0.59 -14.61
N GLY A 85 6.80 0.61 -13.64
CA GLY A 85 6.55 -0.48 -12.69
C GLY A 85 7.46 -0.58 -11.46
N PHE A 86 8.56 0.18 -11.36
CA PHE A 86 9.37 0.23 -10.14
C PHE A 86 10.05 1.60 -9.89
N ALA A 87 10.60 1.79 -8.69
CA ALA A 87 11.49 2.90 -8.39
C ALA A 87 12.75 2.40 -7.68
N VAL A 88 13.88 3.06 -7.96
CA VAL A 88 15.15 2.89 -7.26
C VAL A 88 15.44 4.20 -6.54
N VAL A 89 15.76 4.14 -5.25
CA VAL A 89 15.91 5.34 -4.42
C VAL A 89 17.26 5.31 -3.71
N LYS A 90 17.86 6.50 -3.59
CA LYS A 90 19.04 6.80 -2.78
C LYS A 90 18.71 8.00 -1.89
N GLY A 91 18.60 7.77 -0.58
CA GLY A 91 18.50 8.82 0.44
C GLY A 91 19.87 9.13 1.03
N GLU A 92 20.24 10.39 1.11
CA GLU A 92 21.49 10.89 1.71
C GLU A 92 21.18 11.90 2.81
N TYR A 93 21.49 11.55 4.05
CA TYR A 93 21.11 12.32 5.24
C TYR A 93 22.35 12.74 6.01
N GLN A 94 22.42 14.02 6.37
CA GLN A 94 23.49 14.59 7.21
C GLN A 94 22.95 14.76 8.63
N MET A 95 23.29 13.83 9.51
CA MET A 95 22.72 13.74 10.86
C MET A 95 23.68 14.32 11.90
N TYR A 96 23.32 15.41 12.56
CA TYR A 96 24.17 16.11 13.52
C TYR A 96 23.77 15.84 14.98
N ASN A 97 24.75 15.47 15.80
CA ASN A 97 24.58 15.32 17.25
C ASN A 97 24.81 16.66 17.97
N HIS A 98 23.75 17.21 18.57
CA HIS A 98 23.77 18.44 19.38
C HIS A 98 24.33 18.25 20.79
N SER A 99 24.71 17.03 21.19
CA SER A 99 25.23 16.73 22.52
C SER A 99 26.74 16.51 22.57
N ASP A 100 27.30 16.69 23.77
CA ASP A 100 28.73 16.50 24.08
C ASP A 100 29.10 15.02 24.31
N ALA A 101 28.12 14.11 24.20
CA ALA A 101 28.29 12.67 24.38
C ALA A 101 28.12 11.91 23.06
N ALA A 102 28.78 10.76 22.93
CA ALA A 102 28.52 9.85 21.82
C ALA A 102 27.14 9.21 22.00
N ILE A 103 26.34 9.18 20.93
CA ILE A 103 24.99 8.60 20.93
C ILE A 103 24.99 7.41 19.96
N ASN A 104 24.57 6.24 20.42
CA ASN A 104 24.34 5.08 19.56
C ASN A 104 22.83 4.85 19.44
N LEU A 105 22.28 4.87 18.22
CA LEU A 105 20.87 4.58 17.96
C LEU A 105 20.71 3.39 17.04
N THR A 106 19.68 2.59 17.28
CA THR A 106 19.17 1.67 16.25
C THR A 106 18.16 2.42 15.41
N THR A 107 18.46 2.58 14.13
CA THR A 107 17.59 3.25 13.17
C THR A 107 16.98 2.22 12.22
N GLY A 108 15.77 2.49 11.74
CA GLY A 108 15.07 1.52 10.90
C GLY A 108 14.17 2.14 9.84
N TYR A 109 13.74 1.28 8.93
CA TYR A 109 12.71 1.56 7.94
C TYR A 109 11.63 0.46 7.98
N PRO A 110 10.35 0.83 7.84
CA PRO A 110 9.29 -0.14 7.67
C PRO A 110 9.44 -0.85 6.32
N ILE A 111 9.18 -2.16 6.31
CA ILE A 111 9.12 -2.96 5.08
C ILE A 111 7.80 -2.65 4.38
N ASN A 112 6.68 -2.68 5.11
CA ASN A 112 5.37 -2.21 4.68
C ASN A 112 4.88 -1.12 5.65
N SER A 113 4.27 -0.06 5.15
CA SER A 113 3.56 0.93 5.99
C SER A 113 2.40 1.55 5.22
N GLY A 114 1.56 2.31 5.91
CA GLY A 114 0.49 3.08 5.29
C GLY A 114 0.36 4.44 5.96
N PHE A 115 -0.06 5.44 5.21
CA PHE A 115 -0.24 6.81 5.68
C PHE A 115 -1.44 7.46 5.00
N MET A 116 -2.06 8.45 5.64
CA MET A 116 -3.13 9.23 5.03
C MET A 116 -2.58 10.60 4.63
N ASN A 117 -2.76 10.98 3.36
CA ASN A 117 -2.52 12.34 2.90
C ASN A 117 -3.88 13.00 2.61
N LYS A 118 -4.01 14.30 2.91
CA LYS A 118 -5.29 15.04 2.86
C LYS A 118 -5.74 15.38 1.43
N ALA A 119 -4.81 15.46 0.47
CA ALA A 119 -5.11 15.56 -0.96
C ALA A 119 -5.14 14.18 -1.64
N ALA A 120 -4.21 13.31 -1.26
CA ALA A 120 -4.07 11.94 -1.72
C ALA A 120 -4.41 10.97 -0.58
N TYR A 121 -5.70 10.89 -0.31
CA TYR A 121 -6.40 9.82 0.39
C TYR A 121 -5.61 8.48 0.57
N SER A 122 -5.75 7.84 1.74
CA SER A 122 -5.09 6.60 2.24
C SER A 122 -4.11 5.86 1.31
N VAL A 123 -2.82 6.04 1.55
CA VAL A 123 -1.72 5.28 0.91
C VAL A 123 -1.41 4.02 1.73
N GLN A 124 -1.22 2.88 1.06
CA GLN A 124 -0.64 1.66 1.64
C GLN A 124 0.59 1.29 0.79
N MET A 125 1.67 0.79 1.39
CA MET A 125 2.86 0.34 0.68
C MET A 125 3.00 -1.18 0.69
N SER A 126 3.40 -1.74 -0.45
CA SER A 126 4.08 -3.03 -0.52
C SER A 126 5.58 -2.85 -0.32
N ASP A 127 6.16 -3.75 0.48
CA ASP A 127 7.56 -4.13 0.63
C ASP A 127 8.64 -3.18 0.05
N LEU A 128 9.50 -2.68 0.95
CA LEU A 128 10.83 -2.21 0.61
C LEU A 128 11.76 -3.40 0.33
N TYR A 129 12.49 -3.37 -0.79
CA TYR A 129 13.40 -4.45 -1.21
C TYR A 129 14.86 -3.99 -1.39
N GLY A 130 15.79 -4.92 -1.19
CA GLY A 130 17.20 -4.73 -1.52
C GLY A 130 17.94 -3.68 -0.68
N LEU A 131 17.46 -3.39 0.54
CA LEU A 131 17.99 -2.33 1.39
C LEU A 131 19.51 -2.46 1.60
N GLN A 132 20.22 -1.38 1.32
CA GLN A 132 21.61 -1.18 1.71
C GLN A 132 21.74 0.13 2.46
N VAL A 133 22.56 0.14 3.51
CA VAL A 133 22.89 1.34 4.27
C VAL A 133 24.41 1.50 4.31
N LYS A 134 24.87 2.74 4.14
CA LYS A 134 26.25 3.18 4.38
C LYS A 134 26.24 4.24 5.49
N ILE A 135 27.24 4.20 6.37
CA ILE A 135 27.51 5.19 7.42
C ILE A 135 28.93 5.71 7.17
N ASP A 136 29.08 7.01 6.97
CA ASP A 136 30.33 7.67 6.57
C ASP A 136 31.04 6.92 5.42
N GLY A 137 30.26 6.54 4.40
CA GLY A 137 30.68 5.78 3.21
C GLY A 137 30.88 4.27 3.41
N LYS A 138 30.89 3.75 4.65
CA LYS A 138 31.12 2.32 4.96
C LYS A 138 29.80 1.56 5.05
N ASN A 139 29.72 0.38 4.44
CA ASN A 139 28.51 -0.47 4.52
C ASN A 139 28.18 -0.83 5.98
N ALA A 140 26.93 -0.65 6.38
CA ALA A 140 26.40 -1.05 7.68
C ALA A 140 25.70 -2.42 7.61
N THR A 141 25.66 -3.13 8.74
CA THR A 141 24.92 -4.40 8.86
C THR A 141 23.44 -4.14 9.05
N VAL A 142 22.68 -4.25 7.96
CA VAL A 142 21.20 -4.24 7.98
C VAL A 142 20.69 -5.61 8.40
N LYS A 143 19.78 -5.64 9.38
CA LYS A 143 19.06 -6.83 9.86
C LYS A 143 17.56 -6.64 9.61
N ARG A 144 16.80 -7.72 9.43
CA ARG A 144 15.34 -7.69 9.64
C ARG A 144 15.10 -7.78 11.14
N ALA A 145 14.30 -6.88 11.69
CA ALA A 145 13.88 -6.95 13.09
C ALA A 145 12.98 -8.18 13.31
N SER A 146 13.03 -8.76 14.51
CA SER A 146 12.07 -9.76 14.96
C SER A 146 12.02 -9.83 16.49
N SER A 147 10.99 -10.47 17.03
CA SER A 147 10.87 -10.75 18.47
C SER A 147 12.02 -11.58 19.05
N ALA A 148 12.82 -12.26 18.22
CA ALA A 148 13.94 -13.09 18.64
C ALA A 148 15.31 -12.37 18.60
N ASN A 149 15.41 -11.21 17.95
CA ASN A 149 16.66 -10.43 17.87
C ASN A 149 16.53 -9.01 18.46
N VAL A 150 15.43 -8.73 19.18
CA VAL A 150 15.16 -7.46 19.85
C VAL A 150 14.61 -7.70 21.27
N GLU A 151 15.45 -7.54 22.29
CA GLU A 151 15.08 -7.74 23.71
C GLU A 151 14.11 -6.67 24.26
N ALA A 152 13.90 -5.57 23.54
CA ALA A 152 13.25 -4.36 24.06
C ALA A 152 11.71 -4.40 24.19
N TYR A 153 11.03 -5.50 23.82
CA TYR A 153 9.56 -5.54 23.66
C TYR A 153 8.83 -6.63 24.46
N HIS A 154 8.88 -6.52 25.80
CA HIS A 154 7.94 -7.25 26.67
C HIS A 154 6.59 -6.54 26.88
N HIS A 155 6.40 -5.31 26.35
CA HIS A 155 5.10 -4.63 26.32
C HIS A 155 4.45 -4.65 24.92
N LYS A 156 3.14 -4.89 24.90
CA LYS A 156 2.32 -5.31 23.74
C LYS A 156 1.93 -4.15 22.80
N THR A 157 2.86 -3.27 22.44
CA THR A 157 2.52 -2.00 21.76
C THR A 157 3.05 -1.85 20.33
N LEU A 158 3.87 -2.79 19.84
CA LEU A 158 4.20 -2.92 18.42
C LEU A 158 3.74 -4.28 17.89
N ASP A 159 2.50 -4.33 17.41
CA ASP A 159 2.13 -5.33 16.41
C ASP A 159 3.03 -5.15 15.17
N HIS A 160 3.46 -6.25 14.57
CA HIS A 160 4.33 -6.28 13.38
C HIS A 160 5.79 -5.79 13.58
N THR A 161 6.47 -6.19 14.67
CA THR A 161 7.94 -6.01 14.79
C THR A 161 8.73 -6.62 13.62
N ASP A 162 8.27 -7.76 13.07
CA ASP A 162 8.86 -8.43 11.90
C ASP A 162 8.77 -7.61 10.59
N ASN A 163 8.13 -6.43 10.61
CA ASN A 163 7.88 -5.58 9.45
C ASN A 163 8.89 -4.42 9.33
N TRP A 164 10.09 -4.57 9.88
CA TRP A 164 11.14 -3.54 9.86
C TRP A 164 12.50 -4.09 9.44
N TYR A 165 13.24 -3.27 8.70
CA TYR A 165 14.70 -3.39 8.61
C TYR A 165 15.35 -2.40 9.59
N ILE A 166 16.43 -2.82 10.23
CA ILE A 166 17.13 -2.06 11.28
C ILE A 166 18.65 -2.14 11.11
N TRP A 167 19.34 -1.11 11.57
CA TRP A 167 20.79 -1.06 11.69
C TRP A 167 21.19 -0.14 12.85
N GLU A 168 22.41 -0.29 13.33
CA GLU A 168 22.97 0.54 14.41
C GLU A 168 23.86 1.64 13.81
N ALA A 169 23.77 2.86 14.35
CA ALA A 169 24.59 4.00 13.96
C ALA A 169 25.13 4.74 15.19
N ALA A 170 26.41 5.13 15.14
CA ALA A 170 27.12 5.82 16.20
C ALA A 170 27.38 7.28 15.78
N TYR A 171 26.75 8.22 16.49
CA TYR A 171 26.84 9.65 16.27
C TYR A 171 27.82 10.25 17.29
N ALA A 172 28.99 10.66 16.83
CA ALA A 172 30.02 11.27 17.68
C ALA A 172 29.57 12.63 18.26
N PRO A 173 30.11 13.09 19.40
CA PRO A 173 29.80 14.41 19.97
C PRO A 173 29.97 15.54 18.97
N GLN A 174 29.05 16.51 18.95
CA GLN A 174 29.12 17.74 18.16
C GLN A 174 29.52 17.54 16.68
N LYS A 175 29.11 16.43 16.05
CA LYS A 175 29.52 16.06 14.69
C LYS A 175 28.35 15.63 13.81
N VAL A 176 28.56 15.80 12.52
CA VAL A 176 27.72 15.24 11.45
C VAL A 176 28.19 13.81 11.15
N THR A 177 27.24 12.88 11.05
CA THR A 177 27.40 11.54 10.50
C THR A 177 26.60 11.48 9.19
N GLN A 178 27.23 11.02 8.11
CA GLN A 178 26.54 10.82 6.83
C GLN A 178 25.90 9.44 6.81
N LEU A 179 24.59 9.39 6.58
CA LEU A 179 23.87 8.17 6.25
C LEU A 179 23.55 8.15 4.75
N THR A 180 23.74 7.01 4.10
CA THR A 180 23.28 6.79 2.73
C THR A 180 22.50 5.50 2.64
N VAL A 181 21.30 5.56 2.09
CA VAL A 181 20.32 4.47 2.08
C VAL A 181 19.91 4.19 0.64
N TYR A 182 20.02 2.94 0.19
CA TYR A 182 19.62 2.50 -1.14
C TYR A 182 18.55 1.42 -1.03
N PHE A 183 17.52 1.48 -1.86
CA PHE A 183 16.51 0.43 -1.94
C PHE A 183 15.75 0.47 -3.28
N ILE A 184 14.95 -0.56 -3.53
CA ILE A 184 14.04 -0.67 -4.67
C ILE A 184 12.64 -0.93 -4.14
N VAL A 185 11.63 -0.33 -4.77
CA VAL A 185 10.22 -0.65 -4.52
C VAL A 185 9.48 -1.01 -5.80
N ASN A 186 8.51 -1.90 -5.66
CA ASN A 186 7.49 -2.12 -6.66
C ASN A 186 6.56 -0.90 -6.70
N THR A 187 6.25 -0.41 -7.89
CA THR A 187 5.27 0.68 -8.09
C THR A 187 4.12 0.26 -8.98
N ASN A 188 4.20 -0.93 -9.58
CA ASN A 188 3.23 -1.49 -10.53
C ASN A 188 1.94 -2.00 -9.88
N THR A 189 1.91 -2.07 -8.56
CA THR A 189 0.77 -2.58 -7.81
C THR A 189 -0.28 -1.51 -7.52
N ALA A 190 0.10 -0.23 -7.53
CA ALA A 190 -0.67 0.91 -7.04
C ALA A 190 -2.08 1.09 -7.60
N GLN A 191 -2.98 1.48 -6.70
CA GLN A 191 -4.43 1.54 -6.90
C GLN A 191 -5.03 2.75 -6.20
N LEU A 192 -5.38 3.77 -6.96
CA LEU A 192 -6.20 4.88 -6.49
C LEU A 192 -7.66 4.43 -6.33
N ARG A 193 -8.30 4.75 -5.20
CA ARG A 193 -9.62 4.28 -4.78
C ARG A 193 -10.53 5.42 -4.34
N LYS A 194 -11.85 5.31 -4.55
CA LYS A 194 -12.87 6.24 -4.04
C LYS A 194 -14.16 5.47 -3.78
N GLY A 195 -14.43 5.14 -2.52
CA GLY A 195 -15.46 4.16 -2.19
C GLY A 195 -15.09 2.78 -2.74
N TYR A 196 -16.01 2.20 -3.50
CA TYR A 196 -15.83 0.90 -4.16
C TYR A 196 -15.16 0.99 -5.54
N ASN A 197 -14.94 2.19 -6.09
CA ASN A 197 -14.21 2.35 -7.35
C ASN A 197 -12.69 2.31 -7.11
N ALA A 198 -11.96 1.66 -8.02
CA ALA A 198 -10.51 1.45 -7.97
C ALA A 198 -9.90 1.59 -9.37
N ASP A 199 -8.76 2.27 -9.47
CA ASP A 199 -8.08 2.69 -10.71
C ASP A 199 -6.57 2.42 -10.57
N TYR A 200 -6.00 1.59 -11.46
CA TYR A 200 -4.65 1.02 -11.28
C TYR A 200 -3.62 1.68 -12.20
N HIS A 201 -2.57 2.23 -11.59
CA HIS A 201 -1.52 3.01 -12.24
C HIS A 201 -0.16 2.68 -11.61
N ASN A 202 0.94 3.20 -12.15
CA ASN A 202 2.18 3.17 -11.38
C ASN A 202 2.19 4.35 -10.41
N GLY A 203 2.60 4.07 -9.17
CA GLY A 203 2.58 5.05 -8.08
C GLY A 203 3.84 4.99 -7.23
N PHE A 204 4.36 6.14 -6.83
CA PHE A 204 5.48 6.27 -5.91
C PHE A 204 5.13 7.24 -4.78
N SER A 205 5.63 6.99 -3.57
CA SER A 205 5.48 7.88 -2.41
C SER A 205 6.78 8.02 -1.63
N TYR A 206 6.89 9.06 -0.80
CA TYR A 206 8.00 9.25 0.13
C TYR A 206 7.57 10.06 1.35
N LEU A 207 7.96 9.62 2.57
CA LEU A 207 7.51 10.20 3.84
C LEU A 207 8.53 11.17 4.45
N LEU A 208 8.34 12.47 4.16
CA LEU A 208 9.08 13.53 4.86
C LEU A 208 8.64 13.68 6.32
N GLU A 209 7.39 13.37 6.67
CA GLU A 209 6.87 13.55 8.03
C GLU A 209 7.58 12.72 9.10
N SER A 210 8.31 11.67 8.71
CA SER A 210 9.19 10.93 9.62
C SER A 210 10.34 11.77 10.17
N GLY A 211 10.72 12.85 9.46
CA GLY A 211 11.63 13.87 9.94
C GLY A 211 11.25 14.47 11.31
N ARG A 212 9.95 14.49 11.67
CA ARG A 212 9.45 15.00 12.97
C ARG A 212 9.94 14.21 14.18
N ALA A 213 10.44 12.99 14.00
CA ALA A 213 11.03 12.23 15.09
C ALA A 213 12.33 12.88 15.59
N TRP A 214 13.09 13.48 14.68
CA TRP A 214 14.43 14.01 14.92
C TRP A 214 14.41 15.42 15.52
N ALA A 215 15.55 15.85 16.06
CA ALA A 215 15.68 17.15 16.70
C ALA A 215 15.56 18.30 15.69
N LYS A 216 14.64 19.23 15.95
CA LYS A 216 14.44 20.47 15.15
C LYS A 216 13.99 20.17 13.70
N ASN A 217 13.79 21.22 12.92
CA ASN A 217 13.41 21.13 11.51
C ASN A 217 14.51 20.48 10.65
N ILE A 218 14.11 19.94 9.49
CA ILE A 218 15.06 19.52 8.45
C ILE A 218 15.67 20.78 7.83
N GLY A 219 16.96 21.02 8.08
CA GLY A 219 17.59 22.31 7.78
C GLY A 219 17.53 22.71 6.30
N LYS A 220 17.74 21.76 5.39
CA LYS A 220 17.51 21.88 3.94
C LYS A 220 17.32 20.52 3.29
N GLY A 221 16.60 20.44 2.18
CA GLY A 221 16.59 19.21 1.41
C GLY A 221 16.14 19.35 -0.04
N ARG A 222 16.43 18.29 -0.80
CA ARG A 222 16.10 18.15 -2.22
C ARG A 222 15.54 16.75 -2.49
N ILE A 223 14.32 16.68 -3.00
CA ILE A 223 13.79 15.48 -3.67
C ILE A 223 14.05 15.63 -5.16
N TYR A 224 14.91 14.80 -5.73
CA TYR A 224 15.23 14.76 -7.15
C TYR A 224 14.71 13.48 -7.79
N VAL A 225 13.85 13.62 -8.80
CA VAL A 225 13.27 12.52 -9.56
C VAL A 225 13.80 12.54 -11.00
N HIS A 226 14.42 11.46 -11.42
CA HIS A 226 14.79 11.19 -12.81
C HIS A 226 13.82 10.15 -13.38
N LEU A 227 13.12 10.52 -14.46
CA LEU A 227 12.15 9.69 -15.16
C LEU A 227 12.88 8.86 -16.22
N MET A 228 12.88 7.53 -16.04
CA MET A 228 13.73 6.60 -16.76
C MET A 228 13.02 5.89 -17.91
N ASP A 229 13.81 5.27 -18.78
CA ASP A 229 13.40 4.50 -19.95
C ASP A 229 12.42 5.27 -20.86
N THR A 230 11.14 4.92 -20.85
CA THR A 230 10.10 5.55 -21.67
C THR A 230 9.34 6.68 -20.96
N LEU A 231 9.60 6.91 -19.67
CA LEU A 231 8.91 7.94 -18.90
C LEU A 231 9.46 9.33 -19.23
N LYS A 232 8.54 10.28 -19.30
CA LYS A 232 8.79 11.73 -19.39
C LYS A 232 7.88 12.47 -18.43
N VAL A 233 8.09 13.77 -18.29
CA VAL A 233 7.26 14.64 -17.42
C VAL A 233 5.77 14.57 -17.83
N GLN A 234 5.48 14.40 -19.12
CA GLN A 234 4.12 14.21 -19.65
C GLN A 234 3.50 12.83 -19.29
N SER A 235 4.30 11.89 -18.78
CA SER A 235 3.84 10.61 -18.23
C SER A 235 3.38 10.72 -16.77
N VAL A 236 3.71 11.83 -16.08
CA VAL A 236 3.27 12.11 -14.71
C VAL A 236 1.86 12.72 -14.77
N GLN A 237 0.93 12.07 -14.08
CA GLN A 237 -0.49 12.44 -14.07
C GLN A 237 -0.81 13.35 -12.88
N GLY A 238 -0.28 13.01 -11.70
CA GLY A 238 -0.38 13.83 -10.49
C GLY A 238 0.92 13.81 -9.71
N VAL A 239 1.35 14.98 -9.22
CA VAL A 239 2.42 15.11 -8.23
C VAL A 239 1.92 15.92 -7.03
N TYR A 240 2.25 15.44 -5.83
CA TYR A 240 2.04 16.11 -4.56
C TYR A 240 3.38 16.19 -3.81
N PRO A 241 3.70 17.30 -3.09
CA PRO A 241 2.88 18.51 -2.90
C PRO A 241 2.65 19.30 -4.20
N PHE A 242 1.42 19.81 -4.36
CA PHE A 242 0.97 20.44 -5.61
C PHE A 242 1.72 21.74 -5.90
N LYS A 243 2.13 21.92 -7.17
CA LYS A 243 2.90 23.10 -7.65
C LYS A 243 4.27 23.31 -6.98
N THR A 244 4.75 22.34 -6.21
CA THR A 244 6.03 22.44 -5.48
C THR A 244 7.22 21.93 -6.29
N PHE A 245 7.02 20.88 -7.10
CA PHE A 245 8.08 20.37 -7.99
C PHE A 245 8.31 21.32 -9.18
N LYS A 246 9.57 21.62 -9.46
CA LYS A 246 10.08 22.20 -10.71
C LYS A 246 10.50 21.10 -11.68
N THR A 247 10.63 21.40 -12.98
CA THR A 247 11.04 20.44 -14.02
C THR A 247 11.75 21.09 -15.22
N ASP A 248 12.61 20.29 -15.86
CA ASP A 248 13.19 20.54 -17.20
C ASP A 248 12.15 20.44 -18.34
N GLY A 249 10.98 19.85 -18.09
CA GLY A 249 9.93 19.56 -19.08
C GLY A 249 10.15 18.28 -19.89
N ASN A 250 11.21 17.51 -19.63
CA ASN A 250 11.55 16.27 -20.31
C ASN A 250 11.60 15.07 -19.35
N GLN A 251 12.61 14.99 -18.47
CA GLN A 251 12.85 13.80 -17.63
C GLN A 251 13.19 14.09 -16.17
N GLN A 252 13.35 15.35 -15.77
CA GLN A 252 13.83 15.70 -14.43
C GLN A 252 12.79 16.52 -13.67
N MET A 253 12.58 16.17 -12.40
CA MET A 253 11.76 16.95 -11.47
C MET A 253 12.51 17.15 -10.16
N VAL A 254 12.43 18.34 -9.58
CA VAL A 254 13.09 18.71 -8.32
C VAL A 254 12.13 19.44 -7.39
N TYR A 255 12.05 19.02 -6.13
CA TYR A 255 11.44 19.75 -5.02
C TYR A 255 12.56 20.12 -4.04
N ASP A 256 12.85 21.41 -3.94
CA ASP A 256 13.77 22.00 -2.96
C ASP A 256 13.00 22.55 -1.75
N PHE A 257 13.53 22.37 -0.53
CA PHE A 257 13.00 22.93 0.71
C PHE A 257 14.11 23.35 1.68
N ALA A 258 13.76 24.26 2.61
CA ALA A 258 14.64 24.76 3.67
C ALA A 258 13.82 24.98 4.95
N ASP A 259 14.46 24.77 6.11
CA ASP A 259 13.87 24.88 7.46
C ASP A 259 12.48 24.23 7.59
N LEU A 260 12.36 23.00 7.09
CA LEU A 260 11.08 22.29 7.01
C LEU A 260 10.75 21.64 8.35
N GLU A 261 9.67 22.09 9.02
CA GLU A 261 8.89 21.22 9.92
C GLU A 261 8.03 20.30 9.03
N PRO A 262 8.33 19.00 8.91
CA PRO A 262 7.66 18.16 7.93
C PRO A 262 6.33 17.64 8.48
N THR A 263 5.34 17.43 7.61
CA THR A 263 3.99 16.96 7.99
C THR A 263 3.41 16.04 6.91
N GLU A 264 2.24 15.45 7.15
CA GLU A 264 1.42 14.75 6.13
C GLU A 264 1.35 15.49 4.77
N ASN A 265 1.35 16.83 4.81
CA ASN A 265 1.26 17.71 3.65
C ASN A 265 2.61 17.93 2.93
N SER A 266 3.72 17.54 3.55
CA SER A 266 5.07 17.59 2.98
C SER A 266 5.40 16.33 2.18
N ASN A 267 4.80 15.19 2.56
CA ASN A 267 5.01 13.88 1.95
C ASN A 267 4.83 13.92 0.42
N VAL A 268 5.71 13.24 -0.30
CA VAL A 268 5.66 13.18 -1.78
C VAL A 268 4.74 12.04 -2.23
N VAL A 269 3.91 12.30 -3.23
CA VAL A 269 3.14 11.27 -3.96
C VAL A 269 3.19 11.56 -5.46
N ILE A 270 3.51 10.56 -6.27
CA ILE A 270 3.63 10.66 -7.73
C ILE A 270 2.77 9.56 -8.37
N ARG A 271 1.72 9.94 -9.12
CA ARG A 271 0.96 9.06 -10.01
C ARG A 271 1.51 9.23 -11.42
N TYR A 272 1.88 8.14 -12.07
CA TYR A 272 2.49 8.19 -13.40
C TYR A 272 2.19 6.94 -14.23
N SER A 273 2.11 7.10 -15.55
CA SER A 273 1.91 6.01 -16.52
C SER A 273 0.68 5.11 -16.22
N LYS A 274 0.61 3.94 -16.86
CA LYS A 274 -0.37 2.89 -16.57
C LYS A 274 0.33 1.72 -15.89
N LYS A 275 -0.43 0.95 -15.11
CA LYS A 275 0.00 -0.37 -14.65
C LYS A 275 0.40 -1.24 -15.84
N LEU A 276 1.51 -1.95 -15.71
CA LEU A 276 2.02 -2.90 -16.68
C LEU A 276 1.48 -4.30 -16.40
N ASP A 277 0.92 -4.94 -17.41
CA ASP A 277 0.55 -6.36 -17.35
C ASP A 277 1.81 -7.24 -17.38
N ASN A 278 1.79 -8.34 -16.62
CA ASN A 278 2.89 -9.33 -16.54
C ASN A 278 4.26 -8.78 -16.11
N PHE A 279 4.29 -7.69 -15.34
CA PHE A 279 5.53 -7.11 -14.80
C PHE A 279 6.24 -8.05 -13.82
N ASP A 280 7.45 -8.49 -14.17
CA ASP A 280 8.28 -9.37 -13.36
C ASP A 280 9.28 -8.56 -12.51
N PHE A 281 8.84 -8.18 -11.31
CA PHE A 281 9.66 -7.45 -10.35
C PHE A 281 10.86 -8.26 -9.82
N ASN A 282 10.84 -9.60 -9.85
CA ASN A 282 11.98 -10.41 -9.39
C ASN A 282 13.22 -10.21 -10.28
N LYS A 283 13.03 -10.00 -11.59
CA LYS A 283 14.14 -9.63 -12.51
C LYS A 283 14.76 -8.27 -12.17
N VAL A 284 13.98 -7.33 -11.65
CA VAL A 284 14.48 -6.03 -11.16
C VAL A 284 15.37 -6.24 -9.93
N LEU A 285 14.93 -7.07 -8.97
CA LEU A 285 15.70 -7.38 -7.77
C LEU A 285 17.02 -8.10 -8.07
N GLN A 286 17.03 -9.03 -9.04
CA GLN A 286 18.25 -9.70 -9.50
C GLN A 286 19.31 -8.74 -10.04
N THR A 287 18.93 -7.53 -10.47
CA THR A 287 19.81 -6.51 -11.05
C THR A 287 20.02 -5.29 -10.14
N ALA A 288 19.58 -5.34 -8.87
CA ALA A 288 19.60 -4.21 -7.93
C ALA A 288 20.96 -3.50 -7.79
N GLN A 289 22.07 -4.24 -7.74
CA GLN A 289 23.42 -3.66 -7.62
C GLN A 289 23.82 -2.83 -8.87
N GLY A 290 23.27 -3.16 -10.04
CA GLY A 290 23.43 -2.35 -11.25
C GLY A 290 22.66 -1.03 -11.17
N TYR A 291 21.45 -1.05 -10.59
CA TYR A 291 20.67 0.16 -10.35
C TYR A 291 21.29 1.07 -9.27
N PHE A 292 21.85 0.52 -8.19
CA PHE A 292 22.54 1.32 -7.18
C PHE A 292 23.81 1.99 -7.72
N LYS A 293 24.55 1.33 -8.64
CA LYS A 293 25.65 1.97 -9.37
C LYS A 293 25.18 3.06 -10.35
N LYS A 294 24.00 2.92 -10.96
CA LYS A 294 23.41 3.95 -11.83
C LYS A 294 22.98 5.18 -11.02
N ILE A 295 22.36 5.01 -9.85
CA ILE A 295 21.87 6.14 -9.05
C ILE A 295 23.01 6.93 -8.39
N ASP A 296 24.11 6.28 -8.01
CA ASP A 296 25.34 6.93 -7.54
C ASP A 296 26.04 7.78 -8.62
N ALA A 297 25.72 7.59 -9.91
CA ALA A 297 26.24 8.42 -11.01
C ALA A 297 25.40 9.70 -11.27
N LEU A 298 24.26 9.86 -10.61
CA LEU A 298 23.39 11.03 -10.78
C LEU A 298 23.78 12.17 -9.82
N LYS A 299 23.89 13.38 -10.36
CA LYS A 299 24.32 14.60 -9.65
C LYS A 299 23.13 15.51 -9.31
N GLY A 300 22.20 14.99 -8.51
CA GLY A 300 20.96 15.69 -8.15
C GLY A 300 21.18 17.00 -7.37
N ASP A 301 22.24 17.04 -6.57
CA ASP A 301 22.73 18.21 -5.84
C ASP A 301 23.18 19.37 -6.77
N MET A 302 23.83 19.05 -7.89
CA MET A 302 24.44 20.04 -8.80
C MET A 302 23.45 20.66 -9.81
N LEU A 303 22.17 20.28 -9.78
CA LEU A 303 21.17 20.79 -10.71
C LEU A 303 20.80 22.24 -10.41
N ASN A 304 21.06 23.14 -11.38
CA ASN A 304 20.54 24.50 -11.39
C ASN A 304 19.09 24.49 -11.91
N THR A 305 18.15 24.85 -11.03
CA THR A 305 16.70 24.83 -11.29
C THR A 305 16.10 26.24 -11.42
N ALA A 306 16.91 27.27 -11.71
CA ALA A 306 16.44 28.65 -11.85
C ALA A 306 15.34 28.79 -12.92
N GLU A 307 15.65 28.43 -14.17
CA GLU A 307 14.76 28.51 -15.34
C GLU A 307 13.72 27.37 -15.43
N TRP A 308 13.67 26.48 -14.43
CA TRP A 308 12.81 25.30 -14.48
C TRP A 308 11.36 25.64 -14.13
N LYS A 309 10.44 25.11 -14.93
CA LYS A 309 9.00 25.40 -14.81
C LYS A 309 8.37 24.53 -13.72
N THR A 310 7.36 25.05 -13.03
CA THR A 310 6.57 24.26 -12.07
C THR A 310 5.78 23.16 -12.77
N VAL A 311 5.81 21.94 -12.23
CA VAL A 311 5.00 20.80 -12.70
C VAL A 311 3.52 21.07 -12.43
N GLN A 312 2.68 20.96 -13.46
CA GLN A 312 1.23 21.21 -13.40
C GLN A 312 0.38 19.92 -13.27
N ALA A 313 1.02 18.76 -13.11
CA ALA A 313 0.36 17.47 -12.98
C ALA A 313 -0.37 17.36 -11.64
N THR A 314 -1.70 17.42 -11.64
CA THR A 314 -2.54 17.37 -10.43
C THR A 314 -3.60 16.27 -10.44
N ASP A 315 -3.60 15.39 -11.45
CA ASP A 315 -4.65 14.39 -11.64
C ASP A 315 -4.52 13.20 -10.69
N PHE A 316 -5.19 13.32 -9.55
CA PHE A 316 -5.53 12.22 -8.65
C PHE A 316 -7.04 11.90 -8.67
N ASN A 317 -7.66 11.98 -9.86
CA ASN A 317 -9.05 11.55 -10.08
C ASN A 317 -9.14 10.08 -10.51
N ILE A 318 -10.34 9.51 -10.34
CA ILE A 318 -10.66 8.12 -10.71
C ILE A 318 -11.58 8.09 -11.90
N TYR A 319 -11.17 7.32 -12.91
CA TYR A 319 -11.92 7.13 -14.15
C TYR A 319 -12.53 5.72 -14.26
N SER A 320 -12.33 4.89 -13.22
CA SER A 320 -12.89 3.54 -13.06
C SER A 320 -14.42 3.51 -13.13
N LYS A 321 -14.96 2.61 -13.97
CA LYS A 321 -16.40 2.42 -14.19
C LYS A 321 -17.02 1.28 -13.35
N ASN A 322 -16.29 0.76 -12.36
CA ASN A 322 -16.64 -0.49 -11.67
C ASN A 322 -17.87 -0.41 -10.75
N GLY A 323 -18.45 0.78 -10.53
CA GLY A 323 -19.71 0.97 -9.81
C GLY A 323 -20.93 0.21 -10.40
N GLY A 324 -20.83 -0.32 -11.62
CA GLY A 324 -21.90 -1.12 -12.26
C GLY A 324 -22.38 -2.32 -11.42
N ILE A 325 -21.52 -2.96 -10.63
CA ILE A 325 -21.92 -4.07 -9.74
C ILE A 325 -22.96 -3.62 -8.70
N LEU A 326 -22.85 -2.40 -8.17
CA LEU A 326 -23.82 -1.84 -7.22
C LEU A 326 -25.14 -1.36 -7.88
N VAL A 327 -25.17 -1.24 -9.21
CA VAL A 327 -26.41 -1.02 -9.98
C VAL A 327 -27.08 -2.37 -10.30
N ILE A 328 -26.29 -3.40 -10.60
CA ILE A 328 -26.77 -4.76 -10.88
C ILE A 328 -27.30 -5.44 -9.61
N PHE A 329 -26.71 -5.21 -8.44
CA PHE A 329 -27.15 -5.83 -7.17
C PHE A 329 -28.63 -5.57 -6.80
N PRO A 330 -29.15 -4.32 -6.76
CA PRO A 330 -30.56 -4.09 -6.47
C PRO A 330 -31.49 -4.64 -7.56
N LEU A 331 -31.07 -4.68 -8.83
CA LEU A 331 -31.83 -5.33 -9.90
C LEU A 331 -31.93 -6.85 -9.67
N ILE A 332 -30.82 -7.52 -9.34
CA ILE A 332 -30.80 -8.95 -8.99
C ILE A 332 -31.70 -9.22 -7.77
N MET A 333 -31.63 -8.38 -6.73
CA MET A 333 -32.47 -8.52 -5.54
C MET A 333 -33.96 -8.30 -5.85
N ALA A 334 -34.31 -7.36 -6.74
CA ALA A 334 -35.69 -7.12 -7.16
C ALA A 334 -36.31 -8.32 -7.89
N TYR A 335 -35.52 -9.14 -8.60
CA TYR A 335 -35.99 -10.40 -9.20
C TYR A 335 -35.94 -11.58 -8.23
N LEU A 336 -34.93 -11.67 -7.35
CA LEU A 336 -34.81 -12.77 -6.38
C LEU A 336 -35.86 -12.73 -5.27
N ILE A 337 -36.21 -11.55 -4.75
CA ILE A 337 -37.15 -11.43 -3.62
C ILE A 337 -38.54 -12.02 -3.95
N PRO A 338 -39.20 -11.71 -5.09
CA PRO A 338 -40.45 -12.35 -5.49
C PRO A 338 -40.34 -13.88 -5.63
N ILE A 339 -39.24 -14.39 -6.20
CA ILE A 339 -39.01 -15.83 -6.37
C ILE A 339 -38.90 -16.52 -5.00
N LEU A 340 -38.19 -15.92 -4.05
CA LEU A 340 -38.05 -16.42 -2.68
C LEU A 340 -39.38 -16.39 -1.92
N ILE A 341 -40.20 -15.34 -2.09
CA ILE A 341 -41.55 -15.24 -1.51
C ILE A 341 -42.46 -16.35 -2.06
N VAL A 342 -42.48 -16.58 -3.37
CA VAL A 342 -43.26 -17.66 -3.99
C VAL A 342 -42.78 -19.03 -3.52
N ALA A 343 -41.47 -19.28 -3.49
CA ALA A 343 -40.90 -20.53 -2.98
C ALA A 343 -41.28 -20.79 -1.52
N PHE A 344 -41.20 -19.76 -0.66
CA PHE A 344 -41.62 -19.84 0.75
C PHE A 344 -43.12 -20.13 0.89
N ALA A 345 -43.98 -19.46 0.11
CA ALA A 345 -45.42 -19.69 0.11
C ALA A 345 -45.77 -21.13 -0.32
N VAL A 346 -45.11 -21.68 -1.35
CA VAL A 346 -45.27 -23.08 -1.79
C VAL A 346 -44.83 -24.06 -0.70
N ILE A 347 -43.70 -23.82 -0.03
CA ILE A 347 -43.21 -24.64 1.09
C ILE A 347 -44.21 -24.61 2.26
N MET A 348 -44.76 -23.45 2.60
CA MET A 348 -45.73 -23.29 3.67
C MET A 348 -47.08 -23.94 3.35
N TRP A 349 -47.58 -23.81 2.11
CA TRP A 349 -48.78 -24.50 1.64
C TRP A 349 -48.63 -26.03 1.68
N TYR A 350 -47.47 -26.54 1.28
CA TYR A 350 -47.18 -27.98 1.33
C TYR A 350 -47.09 -28.50 2.78
N LYS A 351 -46.48 -27.73 3.70
CA LYS A 351 -46.50 -28.01 5.15
C LYS A 351 -47.93 -28.00 5.71
N TYR A 352 -48.75 -27.01 5.34
CA TYR A 352 -50.15 -26.91 5.79
C TYR A 352 -50.98 -28.11 5.32
N LYS A 353 -50.93 -28.47 4.03
CA LYS A 353 -51.60 -29.68 3.51
C LYS A 353 -51.14 -30.95 4.22
N ARG A 354 -49.84 -31.12 4.49
CA ARG A 354 -49.32 -32.26 5.27
C ARG A 354 -49.77 -32.28 6.73
N LYS A 355 -50.06 -31.13 7.35
CA LYS A 355 -50.65 -31.09 8.70
C LYS A 355 -52.14 -31.46 8.67
N LYS A 356 -52.91 -30.90 7.73
CA LYS A 356 -54.35 -31.21 7.56
C LYS A 356 -54.62 -32.65 7.09
N ALA A 357 -53.64 -33.34 6.50
CA ALA A 357 -53.72 -34.77 6.16
C ALA A 357 -53.16 -35.70 7.28
N ARG A 358 -53.01 -35.17 8.50
CA ARG A 358 -52.62 -35.88 9.72
C ARG A 358 -53.54 -35.55 10.92
N GLN A 359 -54.66 -34.91 10.62
CA GLN A 359 -55.79 -34.62 11.50
C GLN A 359 -57.03 -35.20 10.82
#